data_AF-A0AAV8FN68-F1
#
_entry.id   AF-A0AAV8FN68-F1
#
_cell.length_a   1.000
_cell.length_b   1.000
_cell.length_c   1.000
_cell.angle_alpha   90.00
_cell.angle_beta   90.00
_cell.angle_gamma   90.00
#
_symmetry.space_group_name_H-M   'P 1'
#
loop_
_entity.id
_entity.type
_entity.pdbx_description
1 polymer ?
#
loop_
_entity_poly.entity_id
_entity_poly.type
_entity_poly.pdbx_seq_one_letter_code
_entity_poly.pdbx_strand_id
1 'polypeptide(L)'
;MPVILTLFASSNKEDYEPDTGCLKEYNGLAMYHNSLLHQDVIRLRGKYPRVKISYTDYYYPTINVVKSPGLYGFIDTPLQVCCGKGGPYNFNISENCGMPGVSACPNPSAYLHWDGAHLTEAAYRYISSTWLDGPYADPPLKRLHN
;
A
#
# COMPACT_ATOMS: atom_id res chain seq x y z
N MET A 1 -3.48 0.75 5.93
CA MET A 1 -4.57 -0.13 5.43
C MET A 1 -5.84 0.14 6.23
N PRO A 2 -6.96 0.48 5.58
CA PRO A 2 -8.19 0.86 6.28
C PRO A 2 -8.75 -0.24 7.20
N VAL A 3 -8.59 -1.52 6.84
CA VAL A 3 -8.98 -2.64 7.71
C VAL A 3 -8.22 -2.65 9.04
N ILE A 4 -6.90 -2.39 9.01
CA ILE A 4 -6.06 -2.31 10.21
C ILE A 4 -6.45 -1.11 11.05
N LEU A 5 -6.66 0.05 10.41
CA LEU A 5 -7.08 1.27 11.09
C LEU A 5 -8.48 1.17 11.72
N THR A 6 -9.33 0.27 11.21
CA THR A 6 -10.68 0.03 11.73
C THR A 6 -10.66 -0.99 12.87
N LEU A 7 -9.91 -2.09 12.72
CA LEU A 7 -9.81 -3.15 13.72
C LEU A 7 -9.00 -2.73 14.96
N PHE A 8 -7.95 -1.96 14.75
CA PHE A 8 -6.96 -1.61 15.77
C PHE A 8 -6.94 -0.10 16.03
N ALA A 9 -8.09 0.55 15.84
CA ALA A 9 -8.23 1.97 16.15
C ALA A 9 -7.85 2.23 17.61
N SER A 10 -6.83 3.05 17.82
CA SER A 10 -6.46 3.56 19.13
C SER A 10 -7.17 4.89 19.42
N SER A 11 -7.53 5.11 20.68
CA SER A 11 -8.00 6.41 21.18
C SER A 11 -6.86 7.39 21.46
N ASN A 12 -5.61 6.90 21.53
CA ASN A 12 -4.43 7.73 21.70
C ASN A 12 -3.93 8.24 20.34
N LYS A 13 -3.94 9.56 20.14
CA LYS A 13 -3.46 10.19 18.90
C LYS A 13 -1.95 9.96 18.68
N GLU A 14 -1.18 9.73 19.73
CA GLU A 14 0.27 9.50 19.63
C GLU A 14 0.61 8.16 18.98
N ASP A 15 -0.33 7.23 18.88
CA ASP A 15 -0.12 5.94 18.21
C ASP A 15 -0.11 6.07 16.68
N TYR A 16 -0.58 7.21 16.16
CA TYR A 16 -0.66 7.48 14.74
C TYR A 16 0.49 8.37 14.28
N GLU A 17 0.98 8.11 13.07
CA GLU A 17 1.88 8.98 12.35
C GLU A 17 1.15 10.28 11.95
N PRO A 18 1.69 11.46 12.30
CA PRO A 18 0.99 12.72 12.08
C PRO A 18 0.84 13.10 10.61
N ASP A 19 1.71 12.61 9.74
CA ASP A 19 1.76 12.91 8.30
C ASP A 19 0.93 11.96 7.45
N THR A 20 0.64 10.75 7.93
CA THR A 20 -0.07 9.72 7.16
C THR A 20 -1.40 9.30 7.79
N GLY A 21 -1.57 9.49 9.10
CA GLY A 21 -2.68 8.91 9.85
C GLY A 21 -2.60 7.39 10.02
N CYS A 22 -1.46 6.77 9.67
CA CYS A 22 -1.23 5.33 9.86
C CYS A 22 -0.80 5.01 11.29
N LEU A 23 -1.12 3.80 11.78
CA LEU A 23 -0.63 3.33 13.08
C LEU A 23 0.87 3.03 13.02
N LYS A 24 1.66 3.63 13.91
CA LYS A 24 3.13 3.50 13.97
C LYS A 24 3.58 2.05 14.12
N GLU A 25 2.91 1.29 14.98
CA GLU A 25 3.26 -0.11 15.24
C GLU A 25 3.15 -0.98 13.98
N TYR A 26 2.07 -0.83 13.22
CA TYR A 26 1.83 -1.62 12.01
C TYR A 26 2.74 -1.22 10.86
N ASN A 27 3.04 0.07 10.72
CA ASN A 27 4.07 0.53 9.78
C ASN A 27 5.45 -0.02 10.18
N GLY A 28 5.80 0.02 11.46
CA GLY A 28 7.03 -0.57 12.00
C GLY A 28 7.14 -2.06 11.70
N LEU A 29 6.06 -2.82 11.91
CA LEU A 29 6.01 -4.25 11.58
C LEU A 29 6.24 -4.50 10.08
N ALA A 30 5.57 -3.74 9.21
CA ALA A 30 5.72 -3.88 7.76
C ALA A 30 7.16 -3.57 7.32
N MET A 31 7.74 -2.48 7.83
CA MET A 31 9.12 -2.10 7.53
C MET A 31 10.14 -3.14 8.03
N TYR A 32 9.92 -3.68 9.23
CA TYR A 32 10.78 -4.72 9.78
C TYR A 32 10.72 -5.99 8.94
N HIS A 33 9.51 -6.47 8.62
CA HIS A 33 9.32 -7.60 7.72
C HIS A 33 10.03 -7.39 6.37
N ASN A 34 9.86 -6.22 5.76
CA ASN A 34 10.48 -5.90 4.47
C ASN A 34 12.01 -5.89 4.54
N SER A 35 12.59 -5.45 5.67
CA SER A 35 14.04 -5.50 5.87
C SER A 35 14.57 -6.93 5.91
N LEU A 36 13.87 -7.86 6.58
CA LEU A 36 14.23 -9.27 6.63
C LEU A 36 14.06 -9.93 5.26
N LEU A 37 12.96 -9.63 4.57
CA LEU A 37 12.71 -10.12 3.21
C LEU A 37 13.82 -9.69 2.25
N HIS A 38 14.26 -8.42 2.32
CA HIS A 38 15.32 -7.91 1.45
C HIS A 38 16.67 -8.59 1.73
N GLN A 39 17.01 -8.81 3.01
CA GLN A 39 18.19 -9.59 3.40
C GLN A 39 18.13 -11.01 2.83
N ASP A 40 16.96 -11.65 2.86
CA ASP A 40 16.77 -13.00 2.36
C ASP A 40 16.91 -13.07 0.85
N VAL A 41 16.41 -12.06 0.13
CA VAL A 41 16.65 -11.90 -1.31
C VAL A 41 18.14 -11.76 -1.61
N ILE A 42 18.92 -11.04 -0.80
CA ILE A 42 20.38 -10.95 -0.95
C ILE A 42 21.04 -12.33 -0.73
N ARG A 43 20.63 -13.07 0.31
CA ARG A 43 21.14 -14.43 0.58
C ARG A 43 20.81 -15.40 -0.56
N LEU A 44 19.60 -15.32 -1.11
CA LEU A 44 19.17 -16.14 -2.24
C LEU A 44 19.96 -15.82 -3.52
N ARG A 45 20.24 -14.54 -3.81
CA ARG A 45 21.10 -14.13 -4.92
C ARG A 45 22.50 -14.76 -4.81
N GLY A 46 23.07 -14.79 -3.60
CA GLY A 46 24.37 -15.44 -3.35
C GLY A 46 24.33 -16.97 -3.52
N LYS A 47 23.23 -17.61 -3.08
CA LYS A 47 23.05 -19.08 -3.19
C LYS A 47 22.80 -19.55 -4.63
N TYR A 48 22.12 -18.74 -5.43
CA TYR A 48 21.70 -19.09 -6.79
C TYR A 48 22.18 -18.05 -7.82
N PRO A 49 23.49 -17.99 -8.11
CA PRO A 49 24.07 -16.93 -8.95
C PRO A 49 23.60 -16.93 -10.41
N ARG A 50 22.96 -18.02 -10.87
CA ARG A 50 22.37 -18.10 -12.22
C ARG A 50 20.89 -17.68 -12.27
N VAL A 51 20.26 -17.39 -11.13
CA VAL A 51 18.88 -16.95 -11.04
C VAL A 51 18.85 -15.45 -10.83
N LYS A 52 18.09 -14.75 -11.68
CA LYS A 52 17.87 -13.31 -11.55
C LYS A 52 16.72 -13.08 -10.56
N ILE A 53 17.04 -12.52 -9.39
CA ILE A 53 16.09 -12.25 -8.31
C ILE A 53 16.16 -10.76 -7.99
N SER A 54 15.01 -10.07 -8.01
CA SER A 54 14.89 -8.67 -7.60
C SER A 54 13.92 -8.55 -6.43
N TYR A 55 14.23 -7.65 -5.51
CA TYR A 55 13.33 -7.20 -4.46
C TYR A 55 12.62 -5.93 -4.95
N THR A 56 11.29 -5.90 -4.87
CA THR A 56 10.48 -4.73 -5.24
C THR A 56 9.87 -4.11 -3.99
N ASP A 57 10.17 -2.85 -3.72
CA ASP A 57 9.66 -2.13 -2.56
C ASP A 57 8.21 -1.71 -2.77
N TYR A 58 7.31 -2.33 -2.03
CA TYR A 58 5.88 -1.97 -2.05
C TYR A 58 5.54 -0.83 -1.08
N TYR A 59 6.31 -0.67 -0.01
CA TYR A 59 5.97 0.21 1.11
C TYR A 59 6.17 1.69 0.75
N TYR A 60 7.36 2.06 0.29
CA TYR A 60 7.68 3.47 0.02
C TYR A 60 6.83 4.11 -1.09
N PRO A 61 6.61 3.49 -2.27
CA PRO A 61 5.74 4.11 -3.27
C PRO A 61 4.31 4.27 -2.75
N THR A 62 3.81 3.34 -1.94
CA THR A 62 2.48 3.44 -1.32
C THR A 62 2.42 4.58 -0.30
N ILE A 63 3.37 4.66 0.64
CA ILE A 63 3.32 5.70 1.68
C ILE A 63 3.52 7.10 1.11
N ASN A 64 4.27 7.23 0.01
CA ASN A 64 4.41 8.50 -0.70
C ASN A 64 3.07 8.99 -1.26
N VAL A 65 2.24 8.10 -1.80
CA VAL A 65 0.88 8.45 -2.22
C VAL A 65 0.02 8.85 -1.02
N VAL A 66 0.12 8.15 0.11
CA VAL A 66 -0.62 8.52 1.33
C VAL A 66 -0.24 9.91 1.83
N LYS A 67 1.05 10.27 1.82
CA LYS A 67 1.53 11.59 2.28
C LYS A 67 1.14 12.75 1.36
N SER A 68 0.99 12.49 0.05
CA SER A 68 0.80 13.55 -0.94
C SER A 68 -0.05 13.06 -2.12
N PRO A 69 -1.31 12.66 -1.90
CA PRO A 69 -2.12 11.96 -2.90
C PRO A 69 -2.30 12.76 -4.19
N GLY A 70 -2.49 14.09 -4.08
CA GLY A 70 -2.64 14.98 -5.22
C GLY A 70 -1.43 14.99 -6.18
N LEU A 71 -0.20 14.76 -5.70
CA LEU A 71 0.98 14.67 -6.57
C LEU A 71 0.95 13.44 -7.48
N TYR A 72 0.15 12.44 -7.13
CA TYR A 72 0.04 11.16 -7.84
C TYR A 72 -1.34 10.97 -8.48
N GLY A 73 -2.18 12.01 -8.51
CA GLY A 73 -3.51 11.98 -9.14
C GLY A 73 -4.61 11.35 -8.28
N PHE A 74 -4.40 11.20 -6.96
CA PHE A 74 -5.39 10.71 -6.02
C PHE A 74 -6.00 11.85 -5.20
N ILE A 75 -7.20 11.64 -4.67
CA ILE A 75 -7.88 12.62 -3.81
C ILE A 75 -7.27 12.72 -2.41
N ASP A 76 -7.49 13.85 -1.73
CA ASP A 76 -6.95 14.18 -0.40
C ASP A 76 -7.54 13.36 0.78
N THR A 77 -8.17 12.23 0.49
CA THR A 77 -8.63 11.25 1.48
C THR A 77 -8.01 9.87 1.22
N PRO A 78 -6.67 9.75 1.28
CA PRO A 78 -5.94 8.57 0.79
C PRO A 78 -6.24 7.30 1.60
N LEU A 79 -6.83 7.42 2.79
CA LEU A 79 -7.24 6.30 3.64
C LEU A 79 -8.73 5.92 3.52
N GLN A 80 -9.53 6.67 2.75
CA GLN A 80 -10.90 6.27 2.46
C GLN A 80 -10.95 5.25 1.32
N VAL A 81 -11.84 4.27 1.44
CA VAL A 81 -12.03 3.24 0.41
C VAL A 81 -13.08 3.67 -0.62
N CYS A 82 -12.87 3.30 -1.88
CA CYS A 82 -13.84 3.57 -2.94
C CYS A 82 -15.11 2.72 -2.78
N CYS A 83 -14.97 1.42 -2.52
CA CYS A 83 -16.06 0.48 -2.31
C CYS A 83 -16.19 0.14 -0.84
N GLY A 84 -17.21 0.70 -0.21
CA GLY A 84 -17.43 0.51 1.21
C GLY A 84 -18.60 1.33 1.70
N LYS A 85 -18.80 1.31 3.02
CA LYS A 85 -19.91 1.96 3.68
C LYS A 85 -19.55 2.28 5.13
N GLY A 86 -19.80 3.54 5.52
CA GLY A 86 -19.77 3.97 6.91
C GLY A 86 -18.37 4.05 7.53
N GLY A 87 -18.31 4.48 8.79
CA GLY A 87 -17.04 4.65 9.52
C GLY A 87 -16.13 5.77 8.98
N PRO A 88 -15.00 6.05 9.64
CA PRO A 88 -14.09 7.13 9.26
C PRO A 88 -13.44 6.96 7.88
N TYR A 89 -13.27 5.71 7.45
CA TYR A 89 -12.56 5.33 6.23
C TYR A 89 -13.49 4.88 5.10
N ASN A 90 -14.80 5.14 5.21
CA ASN A 90 -15.84 4.54 4.38
C ASN A 90 -15.79 2.99 4.39
N PHE A 91 -15.34 2.39 5.48
CA PHE A 91 -15.14 0.95 5.62
C PHE A 91 -15.72 0.43 6.94
N ASN A 92 -16.39 -0.72 6.84
CA ASN A 92 -16.93 -1.47 7.98
C ASN A 92 -16.66 -2.97 7.73
N ILE A 93 -16.08 -3.66 8.71
CA ILE A 93 -15.69 -5.08 8.58
C ILE A 93 -16.87 -6.02 8.32
N SER A 94 -18.06 -5.63 8.76
CA SER A 94 -19.29 -6.41 8.60
C SER A 94 -20.03 -6.10 7.28
N GLU A 95 -19.58 -5.10 6.51
CA GLU A 95 -20.24 -4.62 5.29
C GLU A 95 -19.19 -4.50 4.17
N ASN A 96 -18.72 -5.65 3.68
CA ASN A 96 -17.70 -5.73 2.65
C ASN A 96 -18.22 -5.31 1.27
N CYS A 97 -17.30 -4.88 0.40
CA CYS A 97 -17.61 -4.58 -0.99
C CYS A 97 -18.34 -5.76 -1.66
N GLY A 98 -19.43 -5.46 -2.39
CA GLY A 98 -20.29 -6.46 -3.02
C GLY A 98 -21.46 -6.95 -2.16
N MET A 99 -21.52 -6.58 -0.88
CA MET A 99 -22.69 -6.84 -0.04
C MET A 99 -23.85 -5.88 -0.35
N PRO A 100 -25.12 -6.29 -0.12
CA PRO A 100 -26.27 -5.41 -0.32
C PRO A 100 -26.15 -4.08 0.43
N GLY A 101 -26.35 -2.97 -0.28
CA GLY A 101 -26.27 -1.63 0.28
C GLY A 101 -24.85 -1.06 0.41
N VAL A 102 -23.82 -1.80 -0.01
CA VAL A 102 -22.44 -1.30 -0.15
C VAL A 102 -22.21 -0.90 -1.59
N SER A 103 -21.71 0.31 -1.83
CA SER A 103 -21.53 0.87 -3.17
C SER A 103 -20.09 1.31 -3.41
N ALA A 104 -19.66 1.20 -4.67
CA ALA A 104 -18.42 1.79 -5.13
C ALA A 104 -18.59 3.29 -5.40
N CYS A 105 -17.51 4.03 -5.24
CA CYS A 105 -17.39 5.42 -5.60
C CYS A 105 -17.53 5.62 -7.14
N PRO A 106 -17.93 6.80 -7.62
CA PRO A 106 -18.12 7.04 -9.06
C PRO A 106 -16.83 7.01 -9.89
N ASN A 107 -15.68 7.32 -9.28
CA ASN A 107 -14.38 7.35 -9.96
C ASN A 107 -13.31 6.57 -9.16
N PRO A 108 -13.21 5.24 -9.35
CA PRO A 108 -12.23 4.41 -8.66
C PRO A 108 -10.78 4.82 -8.93
N SER A 109 -10.46 5.38 -10.10
CA SER A 109 -9.09 5.78 -10.43
C SER A 109 -8.57 6.96 -9.60
N ALA A 110 -9.44 7.70 -8.92
CA ALA A 110 -9.07 8.80 -8.06
C ALA A 110 -8.80 8.37 -6.59
N TYR A 111 -9.09 7.13 -6.23
CA TYR A 111 -8.91 6.58 -4.87
C TYR A 111 -7.68 5.69 -4.79
N LEU A 112 -6.98 5.72 -3.66
CA LEU A 112 -5.86 4.80 -3.39
C LEU A 112 -6.39 3.39 -3.05
N HIS A 113 -7.37 3.30 -2.15
CA HIS A 113 -7.94 2.03 -1.69
C HIS A 113 -9.23 1.67 -2.45
N TRP A 114 -9.31 0.43 -2.93
CA TRP A 114 -10.53 -0.11 -3.51
C TRP A 114 -11.50 -0.50 -2.38
N ASP A 115 -11.06 -1.32 -1.45
CA ASP A 115 -11.79 -1.75 -0.26
C ASP A 115 -10.87 -1.65 0.97
N GLY A 116 -11.28 -2.21 2.11
CA GLY A 116 -10.51 -2.14 3.35
C GLY A 116 -9.12 -2.79 3.31
N ALA A 117 -8.89 -3.71 2.38
CA ALA A 117 -7.67 -4.50 2.25
C ALA A 117 -6.87 -4.17 0.98
N HIS A 118 -7.53 -3.88 -0.13
CA HIS A 118 -6.93 -3.81 -1.46
C HIS A 118 -6.81 -2.38 -1.99
N LEU A 119 -5.84 -2.16 -2.88
CA LEU A 119 -5.70 -0.91 -3.62
C LEU A 119 -6.55 -0.91 -4.89
N THR A 120 -6.78 0.27 -5.46
CA THR A 120 -7.42 0.40 -6.78
C THR A 120 -6.47 -0.03 -7.90
N GLU A 121 -7.03 -0.30 -9.07
CA GLU A 121 -6.23 -0.59 -10.28
C GLU A 121 -5.26 0.56 -10.60
N ALA A 122 -5.69 1.82 -10.47
CA ALA A 122 -4.84 2.98 -10.70
C ALA A 122 -3.64 3.03 -9.74
N ALA A 123 -3.86 2.71 -8.46
CA ALA A 123 -2.80 2.63 -7.47
C ALA A 123 -1.83 1.48 -7.73
N TYR A 124 -2.33 0.28 -8.06
CA TYR A 124 -1.45 -0.83 -8.46
C TYR A 124 -0.65 -0.51 -9.72
N ARG A 125 -1.27 0.15 -10.71
CA ARG A 125 -0.59 0.59 -11.93
C ARG A 125 0.57 1.53 -11.59
N TYR A 126 0.33 2.55 -10.77
CA TYR A 126 1.38 3.45 -10.31
C TYR A 126 2.51 2.71 -9.59
N ILE A 127 2.19 1.89 -8.57
CA ILE A 127 3.21 1.15 -7.81
C ILE A 127 4.03 0.25 -8.74
N SER A 128 3.37 -0.50 -9.64
CA SER A 128 4.07 -1.38 -10.58
C SER A 128 4.98 -0.63 -11.56
N SER A 129 4.58 0.56 -12.03
CA SER A 129 5.45 1.38 -12.89
C SER A 129 6.69 1.85 -12.13
N THR A 130 6.58 2.09 -10.82
CA THR A 130 7.74 2.45 -9.99
C THR A 130 8.76 1.31 -9.82
N TRP A 131 8.35 0.05 -10.02
CA TRP A 131 9.26 -1.11 -10.02
C TRP A 131 9.88 -1.37 -11.39
N LEU A 132 9.09 -1.23 -12.44
CA LEU A 132 9.51 -1.48 -13.82
C LEU A 132 10.45 -0.38 -14.32
N ASP A 133 10.10 0.88 -14.06
CA ASP A 133 10.77 2.04 -14.62
C ASP A 133 11.44 2.94 -13.57
N GLY A 134 11.14 2.72 -12.29
CA GLY A 134 11.59 3.57 -11.18
C GLY A 134 12.67 2.94 -10.30
N PRO A 135 12.96 3.60 -9.15
CA PRO A 135 14.04 3.21 -8.26
C PRO A 135 13.66 2.12 -7.24
N TYR A 136 12.40 1.68 -7.21
CA TYR A 136 11.86 0.82 -6.15
C TYR A 136 12.06 -0.69 -6.42
N ALA A 137 13.10 -1.04 -7.18
CA ALA A 137 13.50 -2.42 -7.43
C ALA A 137 15.01 -2.59 -7.25
N ASP A 138 15.43 -3.64 -6.54
CA ASP A 138 16.83 -3.99 -6.28
C ASP A 138 17.17 -5.45 -6.65
N PRO A 139 17.98 -5.68 -7.71
CA PRO A 139 18.38 -4.69 -8.70
C PRO A 139 17.17 -4.25 -9.55
N PRO A 140 17.24 -3.08 -10.22
CA PRO A 140 16.23 -2.62 -11.18
C PRO A 140 15.87 -3.69 -12.20
N LEU A 141 14.57 -3.90 -12.43
CA LEU A 141 14.07 -4.97 -13.31
C LEU A 141 14.60 -4.86 -14.74
N LYS A 142 14.77 -3.64 -15.27
CA LYS A 142 15.40 -3.41 -16.58
C LYS A 142 16.81 -3.99 -16.69
N ARG A 143 17.56 -4.09 -15.58
CA ARG A 143 18.90 -4.69 -15.56
C ARG A 143 18.86 -6.22 -15.55
N LEU A 144 17.71 -6.83 -15.29
CA LEU A 144 17.56 -8.29 -15.30
C LEU A 144 17.28 -8.86 -16.70
N HIS A 145 16.97 -8.04 -17.71
CA HIS A 145 16.72 -8.53 -19.08
C HIS A 145 17.96 -8.49 -19.99
N ASN A 146 19.01 -7.79 -19.57
CA ASN A 146 20.33 -7.83 -20.20
C ASN A 146 21.20 -8.95 -19.57
#